data_AF-A0A9N7BPF0-F1
#
_entry.id   AF-A0A9N7BPF0-F1
#
_cell.length_a   1.000
_cell.length_b   1.000
_cell.length_c   1.000
_cell.angle_alpha   90.00
_cell.angle_beta   90.00
_cell.angle_gamma   90.00
#
_symmetry.space_group_name_H-M   'P 1'
#
loop_
_entity.id
_entity.type
_entity.pdbx_description
1 polymer ?
#
loop_
_entity_poly.entity_id
_entity_poly.type
_entity_poly.pdbx_seq_one_letter_code
_entity_poly.pdbx_strand_id
1 'polypeptide(L)'
;MTTAIALYDATTKKQFVYQSIAKGYIDFDIKKSDFGFGYDFIFIPKGYDKPYSLMSSELKNQISARKKAIDRLIQYIDTVK
;
A
#
# COMPACT_ATOMS: atom_id res chain seq x y z
N MET A 1 1.92 6.23 -5.40
CA MET A 1 0.88 5.17 -5.40
C MET A 1 -0.11 5.41 -4.28
N THR A 2 -1.41 5.32 -4.55
CA THR A 2 -2.48 5.57 -3.58
C THR A 2 -3.29 4.29 -3.33
N THR A 3 -3.72 4.07 -2.09
CA THR A 3 -4.66 3.00 -1.75
C THR A 3 -5.72 3.55 -0.81
N ALA A 4 -6.99 3.40 -1.20
CA ALA A 4 -8.14 3.64 -0.32
C ALA A 4 -8.72 2.31 0.14
N ILE A 5 -9.12 2.23 1.40
CA ILE A 5 -9.83 1.09 1.99
C ILE A 5 -11.13 1.57 2.60
N ALA A 6 -12.18 0.77 2.49
CA ALA A 6 -13.49 1.05 3.05
C ALA A 6 -14.01 -0.18 3.81
N LEU A 7 -14.60 0.06 4.98
CA LEU A 7 -15.37 -0.91 5.75
C LEU A 7 -16.76 -0.32 5.97
N TYR A 8 -17.80 -1.07 5.62
CA TYR A 8 -19.17 -0.73 5.92
C TYR A 8 -19.74 -1.76 6.90
N ASP A 9 -20.26 -1.27 8.02
CA ASP A 9 -20.98 -2.08 9.00
C ASP A 9 -22.48 -1.96 8.75
N ALA A 10 -23.10 -3.05 8.32
CA ALA A 10 -24.53 -3.08 8.00
C ALA A 10 -25.44 -2.98 9.23
N THR A 11 -24.94 -3.35 10.42
CA THR A 11 -25.71 -3.31 11.68
C THR A 11 -25.79 -1.88 12.19
N THR A 12 -24.65 -1.18 12.26
CA THR A 12 -24.61 0.22 12.74
C THR A 12 -24.84 1.24 11.64
N LYS A 13 -24.83 0.81 10.37
CA LYS A 13 -24.87 1.66 9.16
C LYS A 13 -23.72 2.67 9.09
N LYS A 14 -22.61 2.41 9.81
CA LYS A 14 -21.42 3.26 9.80
C LYS A 14 -20.44 2.81 8.72
N GLN A 15 -19.69 3.76 8.20
CA GLN A 15 -18.60 3.51 7.29
C GLN A 15 -17.29 4.06 7.85
N PHE A 16 -16.22 3.29 7.67
CA PHE A 16 -14.86 3.73 7.82
C PHE A 16 -14.22 3.77 6.45
N VAL A 17 -13.65 4.92 6.07
CA VAL A 17 -12.90 5.08 4.83
C VAL A 17 -11.56 5.69 5.16
N TYR A 18 -10.49 5.11 4.64
CA TYR A 18 -9.15 5.65 4.82
C TYR A 18 -8.35 5.58 3.54
N GLN A 19 -7.70 6.71 3.20
CA GLN A 19 -6.78 6.80 2.07
C GLN A 19 -5.34 6.89 2.56
N SER A 20 -4.49 6.11 1.92
CA SER A 20 -3.05 6.09 2.16
C SER A 20 -2.29 6.41 0.87
N ILE A 21 -1.14 7.06 1.02
CA ILE A 21 -0.28 7.44 -0.10
C ILE A 21 1.15 6.95 0.18
N ALA A 22 1.70 6.20 -0.75
CA ALA A 22 3.13 5.96 -0.88
C ALA A 22 3.69 6.98 -1.88
N LYS A 23 4.50 7.91 -1.38
CA LYS A 23 5.26 8.86 -2.21
C LYS A 23 6.47 8.13 -2.80
N GLY A 24 6.91 8.57 -3.98
CA GLY A 24 7.99 7.95 -4.72
C GLY A 24 8.22 8.69 -6.02
N TYR A 25 9.05 8.11 -6.86
CA TYR A 25 9.40 8.63 -8.17
C TYR A 25 9.38 7.49 -9.19
N ILE A 26 9.35 7.86 -10.48
CA ILE A 26 9.32 6.92 -11.58
C ILE A 26 10.73 6.72 -12.09
N ASP A 27 11.17 5.47 -12.12
CA ASP A 27 12.33 5.03 -12.90
C ASP A 27 11.93 4.95 -14.37
N PHE A 28 12.79 5.48 -15.24
CA PHE A 28 12.57 5.42 -16.69
C PHE A 28 13.10 4.11 -17.29
N ASP A 29 13.88 3.34 -16.52
CA ASP A 29 14.31 1.99 -16.90
C ASP A 29 13.40 0.93 -16.25
N ILE A 30 12.75 0.10 -17.08
CA ILE A 30 11.99 -1.04 -16.57
C ILE A 30 12.96 -2.12 -16.06
N LYS A 31 12.94 -2.39 -14.76
CA LYS A 31 13.70 -3.49 -14.16
C LYS A 31 12.83 -4.75 -14.08
N LYS A 32 13.04 -5.70 -14.99
CA LYS A 32 12.32 -6.98 -14.98
C LYS A 32 12.63 -7.78 -13.71
N SER A 33 11.60 -8.37 -13.12
CA SER A 33 11.71 -9.33 -12.02
C SER A 33 10.52 -10.25 -12.01
N ASP A 34 10.62 -11.34 -11.24
CA ASP A 34 9.54 -12.30 -11.03
C ASP A 34 8.54 -11.84 -9.95
N PHE A 35 8.77 -10.67 -9.33
CA PHE A 35 7.99 -10.18 -8.20
C PHE A 35 7.33 -8.82 -8.50
N GLY A 36 6.08 -8.66 -8.04
CA GLY A 36 5.29 -7.45 -8.26
C GLY A 36 4.45 -7.50 -9.54
N PHE A 37 3.72 -6.42 -9.79
CA PHE A 37 2.82 -6.29 -10.93
C PHE A 37 2.60 -4.81 -11.31
N GLY A 38 2.16 -4.57 -12.55
CA GLY A 38 1.82 -3.22 -13.02
C GLY A 38 2.98 -2.23 -12.86
N TYR A 39 2.75 -1.11 -12.18
CA TYR A 39 3.75 -0.06 -12.00
C TYR A 39 4.89 -0.41 -11.03
N ASP A 40 4.87 -1.58 -10.39
CA ASP A 40 5.93 -1.98 -9.47
C ASP A 40 7.31 -2.03 -10.13
N PHE A 41 7.38 -2.28 -11.45
CA PHE A 41 8.62 -2.37 -12.21
C PHE A 41 9.35 -1.04 -12.42
N ILE A 42 8.68 0.08 -12.15
CA ILE A 42 9.20 1.43 -12.36
C ILE A 42 8.96 2.37 -11.17
N PHE A 43 8.15 1.99 -10.19
CA PHE A 43 7.86 2.85 -9.05
C PHE A 43 8.89 2.64 -7.93
N ILE A 44 9.71 3.65 -7.67
CA ILE A 44 10.66 3.67 -6.56
C ILE A 44 10.03 4.43 -5.38
N PRO A 45 9.77 3.77 -4.24
CA PRO A 45 9.21 4.45 -3.08
C PRO A 45 10.22 5.42 -2.47
N LYS A 46 9.72 6.54 -1.91
CA LYS A 46 10.54 7.56 -1.27
C LYS A 46 11.39 6.94 -0.16
N GLY A 47 12.70 7.17 -0.19
CA GLY A 47 13.65 6.63 0.78
C GLY A 47 14.31 5.31 0.36
N TYR A 48 13.99 4.80 -0.82
CA TYR A 48 14.62 3.62 -1.42
C TYR A 48 15.22 3.98 -2.78
N ASP A 49 16.06 3.08 -3.30
CA ASP A 49 16.83 3.21 -4.54
C ASP A 49 16.41 2.20 -5.62
N LYS A 50 15.44 1.32 -5.32
CA LYS A 50 14.99 0.24 -6.21
C LYS A 50 13.47 0.28 -6.43
N PRO A 51 12.97 -0.12 -7.61
CA PRO A 51 11.54 -0.28 -7.84
C PRO A 51 10.94 -1.35 -6.91
N TYR A 52 9.64 -1.26 -6.65
CA TYR A 52 8.93 -2.26 -5.83
C TYR A 52 9.09 -3.69 -6.34
N SER A 53 9.24 -3.88 -7.65
CA SER A 53 9.42 -5.20 -8.26
C SER A 53 10.72 -5.89 -7.84
N LEU A 54 11.72 -5.12 -7.41
CA LEU A 54 13.01 -5.63 -6.94
C LEU A 54 13.08 -5.76 -5.41
N MET A 55 11.99 -5.46 -4.71
CA MET A 55 11.91 -5.63 -3.26
C MET A 55 11.34 -7.00 -2.92
N SER A 56 11.78 -7.56 -1.79
CA SER A 56 11.12 -8.74 -1.25
C SER A 56 9.66 -8.44 -0.91
N SER A 57 8.82 -9.46 -0.96
CA SER A 57 7.41 -9.35 -0.60
C SER A 57 7.23 -8.82 0.82
N GLU A 58 8.09 -9.25 1.76
CA GLU A 58 8.08 -8.82 3.16
C GLU A 58 8.33 -7.31 3.27
N LEU A 59 9.40 -6.81 2.64
CA LEU A 59 9.74 -5.39 2.69
C LEU A 59 8.62 -4.54 2.07
N LYS A 60 8.14 -4.93 0.88
CA LYS A 60 7.04 -4.23 0.22
C LYS A 60 5.77 -4.21 1.07
N ASN A 61 5.45 -5.33 1.72
CA ASN A 61 4.30 -5.46 2.61
C ASN A 61 4.45 -4.66 3.90
N GLN A 62 5.63 -4.19 4.28
CA GLN A 62 5.83 -3.30 5.41
C GLN A 62 5.65 -1.82 5.03
N ILE A 63 6.02 -1.43 3.80
CA ILE A 63 6.17 -0.01 3.45
C ILE A 63 5.12 0.52 2.48
N SER A 64 4.35 -0.36 1.84
CA SER A 64 3.37 0.02 0.82
C SER A 64 2.21 0.86 1.38
N ALA A 65 1.56 1.62 0.50
CA ALA A 65 0.32 2.33 0.82
C ALA A 65 -0.73 1.36 1.39
N ARG A 66 -0.89 0.20 0.74
CA ARG A 66 -1.83 -0.85 1.16
C ARG A 66 -1.63 -1.26 2.62
N LYS A 67 -0.40 -1.53 3.04
CA LYS A 67 -0.10 -1.87 4.44
C LYS A 67 -0.59 -0.80 5.41
N LYS A 68 -0.27 0.47 5.12
CA LYS A 68 -0.71 1.61 5.94
C LYS A 68 -2.23 1.73 6.01
N ALA A 69 -2.94 1.45 4.92
CA ALA A 69 -4.40 1.45 4.91
C ALA A 69 -4.97 0.31 5.77
N ILE A 70 -4.40 -0.89 5.66
CA ILE A 70 -4.79 -2.05 6.47
C ILE A 70 -4.52 -1.79 7.96
N ASP A 71 -3.36 -1.23 8.32
CA ASP A 71 -3.03 -0.92 9.71
C ASP A 71 -4.01 0.06 10.33
N ARG A 72 -4.43 1.06 9.57
CA ARG A 72 -5.48 2.00 10.01
C ARG A 72 -6.85 1.35 10.15
N LEU A 73 -7.18 0.41 9.27
CA LEU A 73 -8.41 -0.37 9.39
C LEU A 73 -8.39 -1.26 10.64
N ILE A 74 -7.28 -1.96 10.92
CA ILE A 74 -7.12 -2.79 12.12
C ILE A 74 -7.26 -1.93 13.38
N GLN A 75 -6.56 -0.79 13.43
CA GLN A 75 -6.71 0.18 14.53
C GLN A 75 -8.15 0.62 14.73
N TYR A 76 -8.86 0.94 13.65
CA TYR A 76 -10.29 1.28 13.72
C TYR A 76 -11.12 0.13 14.28
N ILE A 77 -10.93 -1.10 13.79
CA ILE A 77 -11.64 -2.29 14.28
C ILE A 77 -11.39 -2.49 15.78
N ASP A 78 -10.17 -2.33 16.25
CA ASP A 78 -9.84 -2.48 17.66
C ASP A 78 -10.44 -1.37 18.54
N THR A 79 -10.78 -0.21 17.98
CA THR A 79 -11.52 0.85 18.71
C THR A 79 -13.03 0.65 18.78
N VAL A 80 -13.59 -0.23 17.96
CA VAL A 80 -15.04 -0.48 17.89
C VAL A 80 -15.45 -1.88 18.37
N LYS A 81 -14.48 -2.74 18.68
CA LYS A 81 -14.69 -3.93 19.52
C LYS A 81 -15.06 -3.50 20.94
#